data_AF-A0A9X3S143-F1
#
_entry.id   AF-A0A9X3S143-F1
#
_cell.length_a   1.000
_cell.length_b   1.000
_cell.length_c   1.000
_cell.angle_alpha   90.00
_cell.angle_beta   90.00
_cell.angle_gamma   90.00
#
_symmetry.space_group_name_H-M   'P 1'
#
loop_
_entity.id
_entity.type
_entity.pdbx_description
1 polymer ?
#
loop_
_entity_poly.entity_id
_entity_poly.type
_entity_poly.pdbx_seq_one_letter_code
_entity_poly.pdbx_strand_id
1 'polypeptide(L)'
;MRACLACLVVTAALLIVPGWARAATAPVIVAGPVISGTAQVGEELAPVAAWTGDPAPTATWVWQRCTKPAGGCAAITDAVSERYRVVEADVGAYLRVGLKVTNSAGSKEARSKPTAAVLAAPVATPTSTPTPEPVATPEPAEPPAPDPEPVVVPVIASPLVPLAFDPFPVVRFRGELTATGARLTLLSVRAPRDVRISVDCAGRDCPARHFVSPAGKLRLRKFERGFKAGTRLEIRVTKAGYVGKFTSIVIRRHAEPRRLDRCLVPGADRPSRCAGA
;
A
#
# COMPACT_ATOMS: atom_id res chain seq x y z
N MET A 1 66.88 -61.74 -8.12
CA MET A 1 66.35 -60.61 -8.91
C MET A 1 65.07 -60.14 -8.21
N ARG A 2 64.97 -58.84 -7.98
CA ARG A 2 63.93 -58.15 -7.20
C ARG A 2 62.64 -57.95 -8.01
N ALA A 3 61.56 -57.58 -7.31
CA ALA A 3 60.32 -56.91 -7.78
C ALA A 3 59.08 -57.84 -7.87
N CYS A 4 57.86 -57.45 -7.48
CA CYS A 4 57.37 -56.22 -6.86
C CYS A 4 55.97 -56.50 -6.27
N LEU A 5 55.73 -56.10 -5.02
CA LEU A 5 54.39 -56.00 -4.43
C LEU A 5 53.64 -54.85 -5.12
N ALA A 6 52.45 -55.10 -5.66
CA ALA A 6 51.54 -54.06 -6.11
C ALA A 6 50.49 -53.79 -5.01
N CYS A 7 50.71 -52.73 -4.23
CA CYS A 7 49.71 -52.18 -3.30
C CYS A 7 48.64 -51.40 -4.09
N LEU A 8 47.39 -51.86 -4.02
CA LEU A 8 46.21 -51.10 -4.42
C LEU A 8 45.96 -49.98 -3.39
N VAL A 9 46.29 -48.73 -3.74
CA VAL A 9 45.91 -47.54 -2.97
C VAL A 9 44.75 -46.88 -3.70
N VAL A 10 43.52 -47.07 -3.19
CA VAL A 10 42.34 -46.36 -3.66
C VAL A 10 42.30 -45.00 -2.96
N THR A 11 42.77 -43.95 -3.64
CA THR A 11 42.66 -42.58 -3.14
C THR A 11 41.26 -42.04 -3.40
N ALA A 12 40.46 -41.89 -2.34
CA ALA A 12 39.22 -41.11 -2.38
C ALA A 12 39.56 -39.63 -2.53
N ALA A 13 39.42 -39.08 -3.74
CA ALA A 13 39.57 -37.65 -3.98
C ALA A 13 38.37 -36.90 -3.39
N LEU A 14 38.57 -36.27 -2.22
CA LEU A 14 37.62 -35.33 -1.64
C LEU A 14 37.54 -34.10 -2.57
N LEU A 15 36.48 -33.99 -3.36
CA LEU A 15 36.17 -32.78 -4.12
C LEU A 15 35.81 -31.66 -3.14
N ILE A 16 36.80 -30.88 -2.71
CA ILE A 16 36.57 -29.58 -2.07
C ILE A 16 36.00 -28.69 -3.16
N VAL A 17 34.68 -28.63 -3.28
CA VAL A 17 34.01 -27.64 -4.11
C VAL A 17 34.33 -26.28 -3.47
N PRO A 18 35.09 -25.37 -4.09
CA PRO A 18 35.29 -24.06 -3.52
C PRO A 18 33.92 -23.39 -3.49
N GLY A 19 33.36 -23.23 -2.28
CA GLY A 19 32.11 -22.52 -2.08
C GLY A 19 32.31 -21.08 -2.54
N TRP A 20 31.77 -20.73 -3.71
CA TRP A 20 31.80 -19.35 -4.18
C TRP A 20 30.90 -18.53 -3.25
N ALA A 21 31.54 -17.82 -2.31
CA ALA A 21 30.84 -16.86 -1.49
C ALA A 21 30.22 -15.81 -2.43
N ARG A 22 28.89 -15.72 -2.44
CA ARG A 22 28.17 -14.66 -3.16
C ARG A 22 28.62 -13.31 -2.61
N ALA A 23 28.99 -12.38 -3.49
CA ALA A 23 29.36 -11.04 -3.07
C ALA A 23 28.15 -10.33 -2.44
N ALA A 24 28.29 -9.93 -1.18
CA ALA A 24 27.24 -9.21 -0.46
C ALA A 24 27.04 -7.82 -1.08
N THR A 25 25.79 -7.41 -1.25
CA THR A 25 25.37 -6.11 -1.77
C THR A 25 24.80 -5.26 -0.63
N ALA A 26 25.35 -4.06 -0.44
CA ALA A 26 24.89 -3.12 0.58
C ALA A 26 23.41 -2.72 0.36
N PRO A 27 22.68 -2.34 1.43
CA PRO A 27 21.28 -1.99 1.31
C PRO A 27 21.08 -0.72 0.48
N VAL A 28 19.97 -0.65 -0.26
CA VAL A 28 19.51 0.56 -0.97
C VAL A 28 18.03 0.76 -0.72
N ILE A 29 17.64 1.94 -0.23
CA ILE A 29 16.23 2.32 -0.07
C ILE A 29 15.73 2.81 -1.42
N VAL A 30 14.83 2.06 -2.05
CA VAL A 30 14.30 2.34 -3.40
C VAL A 30 12.96 3.09 -3.36
N ALA A 31 12.26 3.07 -2.23
CA ALA A 31 11.06 3.86 -1.98
C ALA A 31 10.79 4.10 -0.49
N GLY A 32 10.18 5.23 -0.16
CA GLY A 32 9.78 5.58 1.20
C GLY A 32 10.93 6.02 2.11
N PRO A 33 10.72 6.09 3.44
CA PRO A 33 9.48 5.73 4.15
C PRO A 33 8.37 6.78 4.02
N VAL A 34 7.13 6.32 3.87
CA VAL A 34 5.94 7.19 3.84
C VAL A 34 4.94 6.71 4.88
N ILE A 35 4.42 7.62 5.70
CA ILE A 35 3.42 7.31 6.73
C ILE A 35 2.02 7.28 6.11
N SER A 36 1.27 6.23 6.40
CA SER A 36 -0.17 6.12 6.22
C SER A 36 -0.88 6.12 7.58
N GLY A 37 -2.20 6.36 7.56
CA GLY A 37 -3.01 6.56 8.77
C GLY A 37 -3.32 8.04 9.02
N THR A 38 -4.24 8.28 9.95
CA THR A 38 -4.65 9.63 10.35
C THR A 38 -3.87 10.03 11.60
N ALA A 39 -3.27 11.22 11.57
CA ALA A 39 -2.63 11.79 12.75
C ALA A 39 -3.70 12.30 13.72
N GLN A 40 -4.33 11.37 14.45
CA GLN A 40 -5.37 11.66 15.42
C GLN A 40 -5.25 10.72 16.61
N VAL A 41 -5.42 11.22 17.83
CA VAL A 41 -5.31 10.40 19.05
C VAL A 41 -6.21 9.17 18.96
N GLY A 42 -5.62 8.01 19.25
CA GLY A 42 -6.28 6.72 19.21
C GLY A 42 -6.14 5.96 17.89
N GLU A 43 -5.78 6.65 16.80
CA GLU A 43 -5.49 6.06 15.50
C GLU A 43 -4.08 5.47 15.43
N GLU A 44 -3.85 4.60 14.45
CA GLU A 44 -2.55 3.98 14.20
C GLU A 44 -1.91 4.52 12.90
N LEU A 45 -0.62 4.82 12.99
CA LEU A 45 0.23 5.22 11.88
C LEU A 45 1.16 4.09 11.45
N ALA A 46 1.35 4.01 10.14
CA ALA A 46 2.01 2.89 9.47
C ALA A 46 2.98 3.40 8.38
N PRO A 47 4.30 3.20 8.48
CA PRO A 47 5.24 3.48 7.42
C PRO A 47 5.19 2.42 6.34
N VAL A 48 5.46 2.84 5.11
CA VAL A 48 5.68 1.97 3.96
C VAL A 48 7.02 2.35 3.34
N ALA A 49 7.91 1.37 3.16
CA ALA A 49 9.19 1.54 2.47
C ALA A 49 9.57 0.27 1.72
N ALA A 50 10.47 0.41 0.74
CA ALA A 50 11.05 -0.70 0.00
C ALA A 50 12.56 -0.52 -0.11
N TRP A 51 13.28 -1.63 0.03
CA TRP A 51 14.73 -1.65 -0.08
C TRP A 51 15.22 -2.93 -0.76
N THR A 52 16.43 -2.87 -1.30
CA THR A 52 17.18 -4.01 -1.81
C THR A 52 18.45 -4.21 -0.97
N GLY A 53 19.07 -5.37 -1.09
CA GLY A 53 20.33 -5.72 -0.42
C GLY A 53 20.48 -7.24 -0.33
N ASP A 54 21.72 -7.71 -0.30
CA ASP A 54 22.04 -9.13 -0.13
C ASP A 54 23.23 -9.27 0.83
N PRO A 55 23.11 -10.01 1.95
CA PRO A 55 21.92 -10.66 2.49
C PRO A 55 20.76 -9.69 2.73
N ALA A 56 19.54 -10.23 2.85
CA ALA A 56 18.32 -9.44 3.06
C ALA A 56 18.48 -8.47 4.26
N PRO A 57 18.32 -7.15 4.07
CA PRO A 57 18.53 -6.19 5.14
C PRO A 57 17.43 -6.21 6.20
N THR A 58 17.82 -6.06 7.46
CA THR A 58 16.91 -5.84 8.59
C THR A 58 16.56 -4.35 8.69
N ALA A 59 15.29 -4.03 8.92
CA ALA A 59 14.80 -2.67 9.10
C ALA A 59 14.59 -2.33 10.58
N THR A 60 14.93 -1.09 10.94
CA THR A 60 14.66 -0.50 12.26
C THR A 60 13.96 0.82 12.06
N TRP A 61 12.91 1.05 12.85
CA TRP A 61 12.08 2.25 12.79
C TRP A 61 12.34 3.11 14.02
N VAL A 62 12.25 4.43 13.88
CA VAL A 62 12.27 5.37 15.00
C VAL A 62 11.25 6.46 14.73
N TRP A 63 10.18 6.51 15.53
CA TRP A 63 9.19 7.57 15.47
C TRP A 63 9.71 8.83 16.15
N GLN A 64 9.35 9.96 15.57
CA GLN A 64 9.80 11.27 16.02
C GLN A 64 8.64 12.25 16.05
N ARG A 65 8.61 13.06 17.11
CA ARG A 65 7.66 14.15 17.29
C ARG A 65 8.33 15.46 16.90
N CYS A 66 7.74 16.17 15.96
CA CYS A 66 8.22 17.44 15.43
C CYS A 66 7.37 18.59 15.93
N THR A 67 8.02 19.68 16.32
CA THR A 67 7.34 20.93 16.71
C THR A 67 6.95 21.80 15.51
N LYS A 68 7.48 21.51 14.31
CA LYS A 68 7.21 22.25 13.08
C LYS A 68 6.97 21.29 11.89
N PRO A 69 6.22 21.70 10.85
CA PRO A 69 5.94 20.86 9.67
C PRO A 69 7.18 20.32 8.94
N ALA A 70 8.34 20.95 9.10
CA ALA A 70 9.59 20.56 8.43
C ALA A 70 10.80 20.50 9.37
N GLY A 71 10.62 20.46 10.71
CA GLY A 71 11.76 20.47 11.62
C GLY A 71 11.41 20.39 13.11
N GLY A 72 12.44 20.50 13.96
CA GLY A 72 12.29 20.41 15.41
C GLY A 72 11.84 19.05 15.91
N CYS A 73 12.35 17.97 15.29
CA CYS A 73 11.93 16.61 15.57
C CYS A 73 12.83 15.93 16.60
N ALA A 74 12.24 15.46 17.69
CA ALA A 74 12.88 14.62 18.69
C ALA A 74 12.36 13.19 18.58
N ALA A 75 13.18 12.20 18.93
CA ALA A 75 12.72 10.81 19.01
C ALA A 75 11.66 10.66 20.11
N ILE A 76 10.66 9.84 19.85
CA ILE A 76 9.67 9.44 20.86
C ILE A 76 10.24 8.20 21.55
N THR A 77 10.34 8.24 22.87
CA THR A 77 10.89 7.13 23.68
C THR A 77 10.13 5.83 23.39
N ASP A 78 10.87 4.74 23.20
CA ASP A 78 10.39 3.38 22.93
C ASP A 78 9.56 3.18 21.65
N ALA A 79 9.37 4.23 20.85
CA ALA A 79 8.61 4.16 19.61
C ALA A 79 9.48 3.66 18.44
N VAL A 80 9.89 2.39 18.51
CA VAL A 80 10.74 1.73 17.51
C VAL A 80 10.01 0.68 16.65
N SER A 81 8.71 0.51 16.90
CA SER A 81 7.85 -0.40 16.16
C SER A 81 7.53 0.10 14.76
N GLU A 82 7.23 -0.84 13.85
CA GLU A 82 6.74 -0.52 12.50
C GLU A 82 5.35 0.14 12.55
N ARG A 83 4.65 0.12 13.68
CA ARG A 83 3.38 0.84 13.87
C ARG A 83 3.50 1.78 15.05
N TYR A 84 2.78 2.91 14.98
CA TYR A 84 2.72 3.86 16.07
C TYR A 84 1.29 4.26 16.36
N ARG A 85 0.85 4.02 17.59
CA ARG A 85 -0.43 4.51 18.06
C ARG A 85 -0.28 5.95 18.50
N VAL A 86 -1.09 6.84 17.92
CA VAL A 86 -1.08 8.25 18.26
C VAL A 86 -1.68 8.43 19.65
N VAL A 87 -0.96 9.15 20.51
CA VAL A 87 -1.36 9.39 21.90
C VAL A 87 -1.63 10.87 22.15
N GLU A 88 -2.31 11.18 23.25
CA GLU A 88 -2.64 12.56 23.65
C GLU A 88 -1.41 13.50 23.67
N ALA A 89 -0.24 12.99 24.06
CA ALA A 89 0.98 13.78 24.09
C ALA A 89 1.47 14.24 22.70
N ASP A 90 0.91 13.71 21.60
CA ASP A 90 1.24 14.11 20.24
C ASP A 90 0.37 15.25 19.71
N VAL A 91 -0.73 15.60 20.38
CA VAL A 91 -1.71 16.60 19.89
C VAL A 91 -1.01 17.93 19.56
N GLY A 92 -1.31 18.47 18.37
CA GLY A 92 -0.70 19.69 17.85
C GLY A 92 0.73 19.53 17.30
N ALA A 93 1.41 18.41 17.56
CA ALA A 93 2.69 18.09 16.96
C ALA A 93 2.54 17.41 15.59
N TYR A 94 3.67 17.25 14.88
CA TYR A 94 3.72 16.53 13.61
C TYR A 94 4.56 15.26 13.80
N LEU A 95 4.05 14.11 13.36
CA LEU A 95 4.74 12.83 13.53
C LEU A 95 5.52 12.49 12.26
N ARG A 96 6.73 11.95 12.42
CA ARG A 96 7.50 11.38 11.32
C ARG A 96 8.21 10.10 11.76
N VAL A 97 8.72 9.35 10.79
CA VAL A 97 9.44 8.11 11.07
C VAL A 97 10.77 8.08 10.31
N GLY A 98 11.82 7.67 11.02
CA GLY A 98 13.11 7.31 10.46
C GLY A 98 13.17 5.81 10.20
N LEU A 99 13.74 5.45 9.05
CA LEU A 99 14.05 4.07 8.66
C LEU A 99 15.57 3.91 8.60
N LYS A 100 16.08 2.85 9.23
CA LYS A 100 17.43 2.35 9.01
C LYS A 100 17.36 0.91 8.51
N VAL A 101 18.02 0.63 7.39
CA VAL A 101 18.16 -0.73 6.85
C VAL A 101 19.62 -1.16 6.92
N THR A 102 19.88 -2.37 7.44
CA THR A 102 21.24 -2.86 7.70
C THR A 102 21.41 -4.31 7.26
N ASN A 103 22.52 -4.64 6.61
CA ASN A 103 23.00 -6.00 6.42
C ASN A 103 24.53 -6.06 6.63
N SER A 104 25.15 -7.22 6.41
CA SER A 104 26.61 -7.39 6.58
C SER A 104 27.46 -6.56 5.63
N ALA A 105 26.91 -6.06 4.53
CA ALA A 105 27.59 -5.19 3.57
C ALA A 105 27.41 -3.68 3.87
N GLY A 106 26.56 -3.30 4.84
CA GLY A 106 26.46 -1.92 5.34
C GLY A 106 25.04 -1.51 5.72
N SER A 107 24.83 -0.19 5.84
CA SER A 107 23.53 0.39 6.20
C SER A 107 23.12 1.59 5.34
N LYS A 108 21.81 1.86 5.29
CA LYS A 108 21.23 3.09 4.75
C LYS A 108 20.10 3.60 5.64
N GLU A 109 19.89 4.91 5.62
CA GLU A 109 18.87 5.59 6.40
C GLU A 109 18.05 6.53 5.52
N ALA A 110 16.76 6.66 5.85
CA ALA A 110 15.85 7.62 5.24
C ALA A 110 14.79 8.08 6.25
N ARG A 111 14.12 9.21 5.98
CA ARG A 111 13.08 9.77 6.84
C ARG A 111 11.84 10.11 6.04
N SER A 112 10.68 9.94 6.63
CA SER A 112 9.42 10.37 6.01
C SER A 112 9.27 11.88 6.08
N LYS A 113 8.35 12.41 5.27
CA LYS A 113 7.76 13.72 5.56
C LYS A 113 6.95 13.62 6.86
N PRO A 114 6.88 14.69 7.67
CA PRO A 114 5.95 14.74 8.80
C PRO A 114 4.49 14.67 8.34
N THR A 115 3.62 14.16 9.21
CA THR A 115 2.16 14.16 9.04
C THR A 115 1.60 15.59 9.03
N ALA A 116 0.28 15.74 8.88
CA ALA A 116 -0.41 16.93 9.37
C ALA A 116 -0.31 17.01 10.91
N ALA A 117 -0.66 18.16 11.48
CA ALA A 117 -0.72 18.33 12.93
C ALA A 117 -1.71 17.31 13.52
N VAL A 118 -1.33 16.70 14.63
CA VAL A 118 -2.14 15.67 15.29
C VAL A 118 -3.40 16.28 15.89
N LEU A 119 -4.54 15.68 15.58
CA LEU A 119 -5.85 16.05 16.12
C LEU A 119 -6.12 15.30 17.43
N ALA A 120 -6.85 15.93 18.35
CA ALA A 120 -7.37 15.27 19.54
C ALA A 120 -8.39 14.18 19.16
N ALA A 121 -8.66 13.26 20.10
CA ALA A 121 -9.72 12.29 19.93
C ALA A 121 -11.09 12.99 19.77
N PRO A 122 -12.04 12.42 19.02
CA PRO A 122 -13.39 12.98 18.95
C PRO A 122 -14.00 12.95 20.36
N VAL A 123 -14.45 14.10 20.85
CA VAL A 123 -15.23 14.14 22.09
C VAL A 123 -16.60 13.57 21.77
N ALA A 124 -17.00 12.51 22.48
CA ALA A 124 -18.39 12.07 22.45
C ALA A 124 -19.25 13.20 23.03
N THR A 125 -20.05 13.85 22.19
CA THR A 125 -21.01 14.85 22.68
C THR A 125 -22.00 14.12 23.60
N PRO A 126 -22.23 14.59 24.84
CA PRO A 126 -23.29 14.01 25.65
C PRO A 126 -24.60 14.23 24.91
N THR A 127 -25.32 13.14 24.64
CA THR A 127 -26.72 13.22 24.20
C THR A 127 -27.45 14.08 25.22
N SER A 128 -28.06 15.18 24.77
CA SER A 128 -28.81 16.09 25.64
C SER A 128 -29.86 15.29 26.42
N THR A 129 -29.66 15.17 27.73
CA THR A 129 -30.69 14.77 28.67
C THR A 129 -31.90 15.68 28.43
N PRO A 130 -33.12 15.15 28.20
CA PRO A 130 -34.27 15.99 27.98
C PRO A 130 -34.47 16.89 29.21
N THR A 131 -34.59 18.19 28.94
CA THR A 131 -34.93 19.22 29.91
C THR A 131 -36.14 18.78 30.73
N PRO A 132 -36.13 18.86 32.08
CA PRO A 132 -37.31 18.55 32.88
C PRO A 132 -38.42 19.56 32.53
N GLU A 133 -39.51 19.04 31.99
CA GLU A 133 -40.77 19.75 31.79
C GLU A 133 -41.35 20.13 33.18
N PRO A 134 -41.95 21.32 33.36
CA PRO A 134 -42.48 21.75 34.66
C PRO A 134 -43.59 20.80 35.13
N VAL A 135 -43.43 20.34 36.37
CA VAL A 135 -44.30 19.37 37.05
C VAL A 135 -45.75 19.87 37.11
N ALA A 136 -46.65 19.15 36.45
CA ALA A 136 -48.06 19.12 36.81
C ALA A 136 -48.32 17.96 37.78
N THR A 137 -49.06 18.29 38.83
CA THR A 137 -49.60 17.46 39.93
C THR A 137 -50.14 16.08 39.49
N PRO A 138 -50.00 15.01 40.33
CA PRO A 138 -49.97 13.62 39.88
C PRO A 138 -51.37 12.98 39.79
N GLU A 139 -51.54 12.03 38.85
CA GLU A 139 -52.64 11.06 38.85
C GLU A 139 -52.07 9.61 38.88
N PRO A 140 -52.69 8.67 39.62
CA PRO A 140 -52.04 7.46 40.16
C PRO A 140 -51.53 6.41 39.18
N ALA A 141 -50.53 5.68 39.66
CA ALA A 141 -49.75 4.64 38.98
C ALA A 141 -50.59 3.55 38.32
N GLU A 142 -50.31 3.31 37.03
CA GLU A 142 -50.67 2.09 36.32
C GLU A 142 -49.47 1.10 36.36
N PRO A 143 -49.69 -0.23 36.41
CA PRO A 143 -48.72 -1.24 36.82
C PRO A 143 -47.46 -1.33 35.94
N PRO A 144 -46.35 -1.89 36.45
CA PRO A 144 -45.12 -2.02 35.68
C PRO A 144 -45.35 -2.89 34.44
N ALA A 145 -45.03 -2.33 33.27
CA ALA A 145 -44.92 -3.08 32.02
C ALA A 145 -43.82 -4.16 32.15
N PRO A 146 -43.97 -5.32 31.51
CA PRO A 146 -42.98 -6.40 31.57
C PRO A 146 -41.63 -5.93 31.01
N ASP A 147 -40.55 -6.38 31.67
CA ASP A 147 -39.17 -6.10 31.26
C ASP A 147 -38.99 -6.35 29.75
N PRO A 148 -38.48 -5.38 28.98
CA PRO A 148 -38.15 -5.63 27.59
C PRO A 148 -37.01 -6.65 27.55
N GLU A 149 -37.25 -7.73 26.82
CA GLU A 149 -36.24 -8.72 26.45
C GLU A 149 -34.95 -8.03 25.98
N PRO A 150 -33.77 -8.62 26.25
CA PRO A 150 -32.50 -7.99 25.90
C PRO A 150 -32.45 -7.74 24.39
N VAL A 151 -32.58 -6.46 24.03
CA VAL A 151 -32.38 -6.00 22.66
C VAL A 151 -30.93 -6.29 22.34
N VAL A 152 -30.71 -7.33 21.52
CA VAL A 152 -29.42 -7.67 20.94
C VAL A 152 -29.03 -6.48 20.06
N VAL A 153 -28.20 -5.60 20.61
CA VAL A 153 -27.59 -4.51 19.84
C VAL A 153 -26.75 -5.18 18.75
N PRO A 154 -26.99 -4.92 17.46
CA PRO A 154 -26.13 -5.46 16.42
C PRO A 154 -24.75 -4.84 16.64
N VAL A 155 -23.77 -5.69 16.97
CA VAL A 155 -22.35 -5.37 16.88
C VAL A 155 -22.13 -4.89 15.45
N ILE A 156 -22.07 -3.57 15.26
CA ILE A 156 -21.72 -2.99 13.98
C ILE A 156 -20.30 -3.47 13.72
N ALA A 157 -20.15 -4.38 12.77
CA ALA A 157 -18.87 -4.93 12.36
C ALA A 157 -17.89 -3.77 12.18
N SER A 158 -16.74 -3.86 12.86
CA SER A 158 -15.63 -2.92 12.73
C SER A 158 -15.48 -2.49 11.27
N PRO A 159 -15.19 -1.21 10.95
CA PRO A 159 -14.93 -0.83 9.58
C PRO A 159 -13.80 -1.72 9.09
N LEU A 160 -14.11 -2.61 8.13
CA LEU A 160 -13.13 -3.46 7.49
C LEU A 160 -12.12 -2.50 6.85
N VAL A 161 -10.98 -2.30 7.50
CA VAL A 161 -9.86 -1.57 6.94
C VAL A 161 -9.64 -2.19 5.56
N PRO A 162 -9.84 -1.43 4.47
CA PRO A 162 -9.88 -2.05 3.16
C PRO A 162 -8.50 -2.61 2.86
N LEU A 163 -8.45 -3.93 2.73
CA LEU A 163 -7.19 -4.65 2.58
C LEU A 163 -6.50 -4.16 1.30
N ALA A 164 -5.20 -3.89 1.40
CA ALA A 164 -4.40 -3.69 0.20
C ALA A 164 -4.26 -5.05 -0.51
N PHE A 165 -4.27 -5.04 -1.84
CA PHE A 165 -3.97 -6.25 -2.60
C PHE A 165 -2.53 -6.73 -2.33
N ASP A 166 -2.38 -7.99 -1.93
CA ASP A 166 -1.10 -8.67 -1.81
C ASP A 166 -1.04 -9.89 -2.77
N PRO A 167 -0.19 -9.88 -3.81
CA PRO A 167 0.64 -8.78 -4.29
C PRO A 167 -0.19 -7.69 -5.01
N PHE A 168 0.28 -6.44 -4.98
CA PHE A 168 -0.43 -5.32 -5.61
C PHE A 168 -0.52 -5.51 -7.15
N PRO A 169 -1.66 -5.18 -7.79
CA PRO A 169 -1.82 -5.39 -9.23
C PRO A 169 -0.74 -4.69 -10.06
N VAL A 170 -0.17 -5.40 -11.03
CA VAL A 170 0.85 -4.86 -11.93
C VAL A 170 0.27 -4.75 -13.33
N VAL A 171 0.14 -3.50 -13.81
CA VAL A 171 -0.15 -3.18 -15.22
C VAL A 171 1.17 -3.00 -15.94
N ARG A 172 1.46 -3.90 -16.88
CA ARG A 172 2.63 -3.86 -17.76
C ARG A 172 2.23 -3.36 -19.15
N PHE A 173 3.02 -2.42 -19.64
CA PHE A 173 2.85 -1.79 -20.93
C PHE A 173 4.21 -1.76 -21.63
N ARG A 174 4.24 -2.15 -22.90
CA ARG A 174 5.40 -2.00 -23.78
C ARG A 174 4.94 -1.60 -25.17
N GLY A 175 5.75 -0.80 -25.85
CA GLY A 175 5.46 -0.34 -27.19
C GLY A 175 6.62 0.41 -27.80
N GLU A 176 6.35 0.95 -28.98
CA GLU A 176 7.28 1.74 -29.79
C GLU A 176 6.63 3.10 -30.10
N LEU A 177 7.44 4.16 -30.09
CA LEU A 177 6.98 5.48 -30.51
C LEU A 177 6.87 5.54 -32.04
N THR A 178 5.79 6.13 -32.53
CA THR A 178 5.59 6.36 -33.96
C THR A 178 5.49 7.86 -34.23
N ALA A 179 5.60 8.27 -35.49
CA ALA A 179 5.49 9.69 -35.86
C ALA A 179 4.16 10.34 -35.43
N THR A 180 3.08 9.56 -35.31
CA THR A 180 1.73 10.07 -35.01
C THR A 180 1.20 9.64 -33.63
N GLY A 181 1.96 8.84 -32.87
CA GLY A 181 1.54 8.33 -31.55
C GLY A 181 2.44 7.20 -31.06
N ALA A 182 1.84 6.06 -30.69
CA ALA A 182 2.59 4.90 -30.21
C ALA A 182 1.92 3.59 -30.63
N ARG A 183 2.73 2.56 -30.87
CA ARG A 183 2.26 1.20 -31.11
C ARG A 183 2.49 0.34 -29.88
N LEU A 184 1.44 -0.28 -29.36
CA LEU A 184 1.55 -1.15 -28.20
C LEU A 184 1.87 -2.56 -28.66
N THR A 185 2.93 -3.14 -28.11
CA THR A 185 3.34 -4.52 -28.35
C THR A 185 2.98 -5.43 -27.18
N LEU A 186 2.76 -4.86 -25.99
CA LEU A 186 2.27 -5.58 -24.83
C LEU A 186 1.38 -4.69 -23.97
N LEU A 187 0.18 -5.18 -23.67
CA LEU A 187 -0.64 -4.68 -22.57
C LEU A 187 -1.10 -5.88 -21.75
N SER A 188 -0.63 -5.97 -20.51
CA SER A 188 -1.01 -7.07 -19.61
C SER A 188 -1.23 -6.61 -18.19
N VAL A 189 -2.18 -7.25 -17.53
CA VAL A 189 -2.53 -7.00 -16.14
C VAL A 189 -2.31 -8.30 -15.37
N ARG A 190 -1.54 -8.22 -14.27
CA ARG A 190 -1.38 -9.31 -13.30
C ARG A 190 -1.93 -8.83 -11.98
N ALA A 191 -2.94 -9.53 -11.49
CA ALA A 191 -3.68 -9.26 -10.27
C ALA A 191 -4.04 -10.60 -9.58
N PRO A 192 -4.43 -10.58 -8.30
CA PRO A 192 -4.89 -11.76 -7.57
C PRO A 192 -6.18 -12.37 -8.15
N ARG A 193 -6.62 -13.50 -7.59
CA ARG A 193 -7.94 -14.08 -7.92
C ARG A 193 -9.06 -13.19 -7.38
N ASP A 194 -10.24 -13.31 -7.98
CA ASP A 194 -11.46 -12.58 -7.61
C ASP A 194 -11.36 -11.05 -7.77
N VAL A 195 -10.82 -10.63 -8.92
CA VAL A 195 -10.70 -9.22 -9.29
C VAL A 195 -11.57 -8.89 -10.49
N ARG A 196 -12.03 -7.65 -10.56
CA ARG A 196 -12.67 -7.08 -11.75
C ARG A 196 -11.69 -6.13 -12.41
N ILE A 197 -11.27 -6.45 -13.62
CA ILE A 197 -10.45 -5.59 -14.46
C ILE A 197 -11.39 -4.88 -15.45
N SER A 198 -11.43 -3.55 -15.43
CA SER A 198 -12.06 -2.75 -16.47
C SER A 198 -11.03 -1.94 -17.25
N VAL A 199 -11.26 -1.79 -18.55
CA VAL A 199 -10.44 -0.98 -19.45
C VAL A 199 -11.36 -0.03 -20.21
N ASP A 200 -11.18 1.25 -19.97
CA ASP A 200 -11.82 2.34 -20.71
C ASP A 200 -10.83 2.91 -21.71
N CYS A 201 -11.23 2.98 -22.99
CA CYS A 201 -10.41 3.53 -24.06
C CYS A 201 -11.14 4.70 -24.71
N ALA A 202 -10.53 5.87 -24.64
CA ALA A 202 -10.99 7.07 -25.32
C ALA A 202 -9.99 7.47 -26.41
N GLY A 203 -10.44 7.54 -27.65
CA GLY A 203 -9.59 7.83 -28.80
C GLY A 203 -10.20 7.30 -30.09
N ARG A 204 -9.66 7.74 -31.23
CA ARG A 204 -10.15 7.30 -32.55
C ARG A 204 -9.75 5.86 -32.87
N ASP A 205 -8.61 5.40 -32.35
CA ASP A 205 -8.06 4.08 -32.64
C ASP A 205 -8.41 3.03 -31.56
N CYS A 206 -9.38 3.34 -30.70
CA CYS A 206 -9.82 2.45 -29.64
C CYS A 206 -10.55 1.22 -30.21
N PRO A 207 -10.05 -0.01 -29.96
CA PRO A 207 -10.69 -1.23 -30.47
C PRO A 207 -12.01 -1.55 -29.74
N ALA A 208 -12.11 -1.16 -28.48
CA ALA A 208 -13.32 -1.23 -27.66
C ALA A 208 -13.29 -0.07 -26.68
N ARG A 209 -14.40 0.66 -26.55
CA ARG A 209 -14.50 1.82 -25.66
C ARG A 209 -14.51 1.44 -24.18
N HIS A 210 -15.17 0.33 -23.86
CA HIS A 210 -15.23 -0.24 -22.52
C HIS A 210 -15.08 -1.76 -22.62
N PHE A 211 -14.32 -2.35 -21.71
CA PHE A 211 -14.12 -3.78 -21.63
C PHE A 211 -13.93 -4.22 -20.18
N VAL A 212 -14.58 -5.31 -19.78
CA VAL A 212 -14.48 -5.87 -18.44
C VAL A 212 -14.09 -7.33 -18.51
N SER A 213 -13.25 -7.78 -17.56
CA SER A 213 -12.89 -9.18 -17.40
C SER A 213 -12.70 -9.53 -15.92
N PRO A 214 -13.18 -10.71 -15.48
CA PRO A 214 -12.96 -11.20 -14.11
C PRO A 214 -11.61 -11.93 -13.93
N ALA A 215 -10.70 -11.87 -14.91
CA ALA A 215 -9.47 -12.67 -14.89
C ALA A 215 -8.33 -12.00 -14.10
N GLY A 216 -7.67 -12.73 -13.20
CA GLY A 216 -6.49 -12.23 -12.46
C GLY A 216 -5.22 -12.07 -13.31
N LYS A 217 -5.05 -12.84 -14.40
CA LYS A 217 -3.97 -12.65 -15.38
C LYS A 217 -4.57 -12.45 -16.75
N LEU A 218 -4.41 -11.25 -17.30
CA LEU A 218 -5.06 -10.87 -18.56
C LEU A 218 -4.08 -10.20 -19.50
N ARG A 219 -3.88 -10.81 -20.67
CA ARG A 219 -3.18 -10.18 -21.81
C ARG A 219 -4.22 -9.60 -22.76
N LEU A 220 -4.16 -8.30 -22.95
CA LEU A 220 -5.15 -7.51 -23.67
C LEU A 220 -4.78 -7.42 -25.15
N ARG A 221 -4.71 -8.56 -25.86
CA ARG A 221 -4.20 -8.63 -27.25
C ARG A 221 -4.89 -7.68 -28.23
N LYS A 222 -6.20 -7.45 -28.06
CA LYS A 222 -6.95 -6.48 -28.89
C LYS A 222 -6.44 -5.04 -28.80
N PHE A 223 -5.76 -4.69 -27.70
CA PHE A 223 -5.16 -3.38 -27.48
C PHE A 223 -3.66 -3.36 -27.87
N GLU A 224 -3.07 -4.45 -28.36
CA GLU A 224 -1.69 -4.51 -28.88
C GLU A 224 -1.64 -4.00 -30.33
N ARG A 225 -1.89 -2.68 -30.51
CA ARG A 225 -1.99 -2.03 -31.82
C ARG A 225 -1.46 -0.59 -31.80
N GLY A 226 -1.49 0.07 -32.96
CA GLY A 226 -1.18 1.50 -33.11
C GLY A 226 -2.28 2.40 -32.56
N PHE A 227 -1.89 3.44 -31.81
CA PHE A 227 -2.78 4.49 -31.30
C PHE A 227 -2.21 5.85 -31.65
N LYS A 228 -3.07 6.75 -32.12
CA LYS A 228 -2.70 8.15 -32.35
C LYS A 228 -2.60 8.91 -31.03
N ALA A 229 -1.84 9.99 -31.06
CA ALA A 229 -1.76 10.97 -30.00
C ALA A 229 -3.16 11.45 -29.58
N GLY A 230 -3.37 11.59 -28.27
CA GLY A 230 -4.67 11.91 -27.67
C GLY A 230 -5.45 10.70 -27.17
N THR A 231 -5.06 9.48 -27.56
CA THR A 231 -5.66 8.26 -27.01
C THR A 231 -5.37 8.13 -25.51
N ARG A 232 -6.41 7.86 -24.71
CA ARG A 232 -6.32 7.57 -23.27
C ARG A 232 -6.82 6.16 -22.99
N LEU A 233 -6.01 5.38 -22.29
CA LEU A 233 -6.34 4.07 -21.76
C LEU A 233 -6.42 4.19 -20.24
N GLU A 234 -7.58 3.88 -19.65
CA GLU A 234 -7.77 3.83 -18.20
C GLU A 234 -8.04 2.38 -17.80
N ILE A 235 -7.18 1.82 -16.94
CA ILE A 235 -7.28 0.46 -16.46
C ILE A 235 -7.64 0.52 -14.98
N ARG A 236 -8.75 -0.09 -14.59
CA ARG A 236 -9.19 -0.24 -13.20
C ARG A 236 -9.09 -1.69 -12.78
N VAL A 237 -8.54 -1.95 -11.61
CA VAL A 237 -8.50 -3.27 -10.99
C VAL A 237 -9.13 -3.15 -9.62
N THR A 238 -10.31 -3.75 -9.43
CA THR A 238 -11.11 -3.62 -8.20
C THR A 238 -11.46 -4.98 -7.61
N LYS A 239 -11.67 -5.02 -6.29
CA LYS A 239 -12.21 -6.16 -5.53
C LYS A 239 -12.99 -5.60 -4.35
N ALA A 240 -14.11 -6.23 -4.00
CA ALA A 240 -14.96 -5.79 -2.90
C ALA A 240 -14.17 -5.80 -1.58
N GLY A 241 -14.17 -4.66 -0.86
CA GLY A 241 -13.42 -4.50 0.39
C GLY A 241 -11.91 -4.28 0.25
N TYR A 242 -11.37 -4.09 -0.97
CA TYR A 242 -9.94 -3.88 -1.21
C TYR A 242 -9.65 -2.57 -1.93
N VAL A 243 -8.58 -1.88 -1.55
CA VAL A 243 -8.10 -0.72 -2.31
C VAL A 243 -7.59 -1.16 -3.67
N GLY A 244 -8.32 -0.78 -4.71
CA GLY A 244 -8.02 -1.07 -6.10
C GLY A 244 -6.90 -0.22 -6.70
N LYS A 245 -6.50 -0.60 -7.91
CA LYS A 245 -5.52 0.13 -8.71
C LYS A 245 -6.18 0.80 -9.89
N PHE A 246 -5.79 2.05 -10.15
CA PHE A 246 -6.09 2.77 -11.37
C PHE A 246 -4.81 3.13 -12.10
N THR A 247 -4.73 2.80 -13.38
CA THR A 247 -3.61 3.20 -14.25
C THR A 247 -4.17 3.91 -15.48
N SER A 248 -3.82 5.19 -15.65
CA SER A 248 -4.13 5.95 -16.87
C SER A 248 -2.88 6.11 -17.73
N ILE A 249 -3.01 5.83 -19.02
CA ILE A 249 -1.96 5.97 -20.02
C ILE A 249 -2.47 6.90 -21.12
N VAL A 250 -1.80 8.01 -21.34
CA VAL A 250 -2.12 8.97 -22.40
C VAL A 250 -1.04 8.93 -23.47
N ILE A 251 -1.42 8.57 -24.69
CA ILE A 251 -0.53 8.57 -25.85
C ILE A 251 -0.34 10.02 -26.30
N ARG A 252 0.93 10.44 -26.44
CA ARG A 252 1.30 11.80 -26.83
C ARG A 252 1.97 11.80 -28.19
N ARG A 253 1.94 12.96 -28.85
CA ARG A 253 2.64 13.16 -30.12
C ARG A 253 4.11 13.45 -29.82
N HIS A 254 5.02 12.78 -30.54
CA HIS A 254 6.48 12.98 -30.43
C HIS A 254 7.05 12.86 -29.00
N ALA A 255 6.35 12.18 -28.12
CA ALA A 255 6.74 12.07 -26.73
C ALA A 255 6.26 10.74 -26.14
N GLU A 256 6.98 10.27 -25.13
CA GLU A 256 6.61 9.05 -24.42
C GLU A 256 5.20 9.13 -23.84
N PRO A 257 4.44 8.02 -23.85
CA PRO A 257 3.14 7.95 -23.20
C PRO A 257 3.23 8.38 -21.75
N ARG A 258 2.33 9.28 -21.33
CA ARG A 258 2.26 9.69 -19.93
C ARG A 258 1.49 8.63 -19.16
N ARG A 259 2.15 8.03 -18.16
CA ARG A 259 1.54 7.10 -17.22
C ARG A 259 1.21 7.79 -15.90
N LEU A 260 0.03 7.51 -15.37
CA LEU A 260 -0.41 7.94 -14.04
C LEU A 260 -1.02 6.76 -13.30
N ASP A 261 -0.43 6.39 -12.16
CA ASP A 261 -0.97 5.38 -11.25
C ASP A 261 -1.65 6.05 -10.05
N ARG A 262 -2.85 5.57 -9.69
CA ARG A 262 -3.71 6.05 -8.61
C ARG A 262 -4.36 4.87 -7.90
N CYS A 263 -4.99 5.14 -6.76
CA CYS A 263 -5.71 4.13 -5.99
C CYS A 263 -7.22 4.32 -6.14
N LEU A 264 -7.96 3.22 -6.08
CA LEU A 264 -9.42 3.20 -6.08
C LEU A 264 -9.88 2.70 -4.73
N VAL A 265 -10.39 3.61 -3.90
CA VAL A 265 -10.95 3.24 -2.59
C VAL A 265 -12.26 2.45 -2.83
N PRO A 266 -12.56 1.40 -2.05
CA PRO A 266 -13.84 0.71 -2.15
C PRO A 266 -15.02 1.67 -2.03
N GLY A 267 -15.99 1.56 -2.94
CA GLY A 267 -17.16 2.44 -2.99
C GLY A 267 -16.90 3.82 -3.61
N ALA A 268 -15.66 4.17 -3.97
CA ALA A 268 -15.36 5.42 -4.65
C ALA A 268 -15.31 5.24 -6.18
N ASP A 269 -16.04 6.09 -6.90
CA ASP A 269 -16.05 6.09 -8.37
C ASP A 269 -14.84 6.80 -8.99
N ARG A 270 -14.17 7.65 -8.19
CA ARG A 270 -13.05 8.49 -8.63
C ARG A 270 -11.72 7.96 -8.09
N PRO A 271 -10.71 7.79 -8.96
CA PRO A 271 -9.36 7.47 -8.51
C PRO A 271 -8.76 8.62 -7.70
N SER A 272 -8.22 8.31 -6.54
CA SER A 272 -7.51 9.27 -5.69
C SER A 272 -6.01 9.03 -5.73
N ARG A 273 -5.22 10.00 -5.25
CA ARG A 273 -3.81 9.71 -4.97
C ARG A 273 -3.81 8.52 -4.01
N CYS A 274 -2.99 7.52 -4.30
CA CYS A 274 -2.71 6.51 -3.30
C CYS A 274 -2.25 7.26 -2.05
N ALA A 275 -2.93 7.03 -0.93
CA ALA A 275 -2.51 7.59 0.34
C ALA A 275 -1.06 7.12 0.55
N GLY A 276 -0.11 8.05 0.49
CA GLY A 276 1.32 7.76 0.54
C GLY A 276 2.12 7.85 -0.79
N ALA A 277 1.60 8.50 -1.85
CA ALA A 277 2.34 8.81 -3.08
C ALA A 277 2.71 10.30 -3.24
#